data_AF-W4DCU6-F1
#
_entry.id   AF-W4DCU6-F1
#
_cell.length_a   1.000
_cell.length_b   1.000
_cell.length_c   1.000
_cell.angle_alpha   90.00
_cell.angle_beta   90.00
_cell.angle_gamma   90.00
#
_symmetry.space_group_name_H-M   'P 1'
#
loop_
_entity.id
_entity.type
_entity.pdbx_description
1 polymer ?
#
loop_
_entity_poly.entity_id
_entity_poly.type
_entity_poly.pdbx_seq_one_letter_code
_entity_poly.pdbx_strand_id
1 'polypeptide(L)'
;MLLLGSCVIAALLSFSYRIFEGILGVISKQQARFTIYYWGAAMIAGSVLWSNSYTFGAPQQVMRVLPLFLIILLVNLIISRSSGYNPVGTYNTVNFVLCFPVFEEIAFRGLILPILAHHPVLGQLHSTSIIDVSGAILLTSLLFAVSHLQYYKLNRESVRFMLFAFSAGIFFGLIAQVTGSIMLTIPLHIAFNGSAVLYARASASKHLQA
;
A
#
# COMPACT_ATOMS: atom_id res chain seq x y z
N MET A 1 5.27 5.34 -23.47
CA MET A 1 5.42 3.91 -23.14
C MET A 1 4.20 3.17 -23.65
N LEU A 2 4.37 1.99 -24.26
CA LEU A 2 3.24 1.15 -24.67
C LEU A 2 2.45 0.69 -23.43
N LEU A 3 1.12 0.60 -23.53
CA LEU A 3 0.24 0.11 -22.44
C LEU A 3 0.76 -1.19 -21.82
N LEU A 4 1.12 -2.15 -22.68
CA LEU A 4 1.66 -3.45 -22.25
C LEU A 4 2.93 -3.28 -21.41
N GLY A 5 3.83 -2.38 -21.82
CA GLY A 5 5.06 -2.07 -21.08
C GLY A 5 4.77 -1.52 -19.69
N SER A 6 3.81 -0.59 -19.56
CA SER A 6 3.38 -0.07 -18.27
C SER A 6 2.80 -1.16 -17.37
N CYS A 7 1.95 -2.03 -17.91
CA CYS A 7 1.36 -3.14 -17.15
C CYS A 7 2.41 -4.16 -16.69
N VAL A 8 3.39 -4.49 -17.56
CA VAL A 8 4.47 -5.41 -17.20
C VAL A 8 5.34 -4.83 -16.09
N ILE A 9 5.73 -3.54 -16.19
CA ILE A 9 6.50 -2.88 -15.14
C ILE A 9 5.71 -2.83 -13.83
N ALA A 10 4.43 -2.47 -13.89
CA ALA A 10 3.54 -2.45 -12.73
C ALA A 10 3.46 -3.82 -12.03
N ALA A 11 3.31 -4.90 -12.81
CA ALA A 11 3.28 -6.25 -12.26
C ALA A 11 4.63 -6.64 -11.64
N LEU A 12 5.75 -6.39 -12.33
CA LEU A 12 7.09 -6.68 -11.81
C LEU A 12 7.37 -5.94 -10.50
N LEU A 13 7.04 -4.65 -10.43
CA LEU A 13 7.19 -3.85 -9.21
C LEU A 13 6.29 -4.38 -8.09
N SER A 14 5.04 -4.74 -8.40
CA SER A 14 4.09 -5.28 -7.43
C SER A 14 4.59 -6.57 -6.79
N PHE A 15 5.27 -7.43 -7.56
CA PHE A 15 5.82 -8.69 -7.06
C PHE A 15 7.31 -8.63 -6.69
N SER A 16 7.93 -7.45 -6.71
CA SER A 16 9.38 -7.29 -6.53
C SER A 16 9.88 -7.66 -5.14
N TYR A 17 9.09 -7.47 -4.08
CA TYR A 17 9.48 -7.87 -2.72
C TYR A 17 9.91 -9.35 -2.66
N ARG A 18 9.12 -10.25 -3.28
CA ARG A 18 9.41 -11.68 -3.30
C ARG A 18 10.67 -12.01 -4.10
N ILE A 19 10.99 -11.22 -5.13
CA ILE A 19 12.23 -11.35 -5.89
C ILE A 19 13.43 -11.01 -4.99
N PHE A 20 13.36 -9.87 -4.27
CA PHE A 20 14.40 -9.49 -3.31
C PHE A 20 14.58 -10.54 -2.20
N GLU A 21 13.48 -11.05 -1.65
CA GLU A 21 13.52 -12.11 -0.64
C GLU A 21 14.21 -13.38 -1.17
N GLY A 22 13.89 -13.79 -2.41
CA GLY A 22 14.50 -14.94 -3.06
C GLY A 22 16.00 -14.77 -3.27
N ILE A 23 16.43 -13.62 -3.81
CA ILE A 23 17.85 -13.30 -4.05
C ILE A 23 18.61 -13.29 -2.73
N LEU A 24 18.11 -12.57 -1.72
CA LEU A 24 18.75 -12.49 -0.41
C LEU A 24 18.78 -13.85 0.29
N GLY A 25 17.72 -14.66 0.13
CA GLY A 25 17.65 -16.01 0.67
C GLY A 25 18.71 -16.96 0.10
N VAL A 26 19.09 -16.80 -1.16
CA VAL A 26 20.19 -17.54 -1.80
C VAL A 26 21.55 -17.10 -1.25
N ILE A 27 21.75 -15.79 -1.04
CA ILE A 27 23.01 -15.22 -0.53
C ILE A 27 23.20 -15.56 0.95
N SER A 28 22.17 -15.31 1.77
CA SER A 28 22.18 -15.59 3.21
C SER A 28 20.77 -15.63 3.78
N LYS A 29 20.38 -16.78 4.34
CA LYS A 29 19.10 -16.95 5.05
C LYS A 29 18.91 -15.95 6.20
N GLN A 30 20.00 -15.50 6.84
CA GLN A 30 19.92 -14.48 7.88
C GLN A 30 19.57 -13.10 7.32
N GLN A 31 20.02 -12.78 6.10
CA GLN A 31 19.75 -11.50 5.44
C GLN A 31 18.31 -11.41 4.91
N ALA A 32 17.68 -12.53 4.58
CA ALA A 32 16.29 -12.57 4.13
C ALA A 32 15.31 -11.90 5.12
N ARG A 33 15.59 -11.91 6.42
CA ARG A 33 14.76 -11.21 7.43
C ARG A 33 14.73 -9.69 7.24
N PHE A 34 15.75 -9.12 6.59
CA PHE A 34 15.93 -7.70 6.34
C PHE A 34 15.46 -7.28 4.94
N THR A 35 14.79 -8.16 4.20
CA THR A 35 14.31 -7.92 2.83
C THR A 35 13.57 -6.60 2.69
N ILE A 36 12.70 -6.25 3.64
CA ILE A 36 11.93 -5.02 3.63
C ILE A 36 12.80 -3.76 3.50
N TYR A 37 13.99 -3.74 4.10
CA TYR A 37 14.88 -2.58 4.06
C TYR A 37 15.60 -2.48 2.72
N TYR A 38 16.09 -3.60 2.17
CA TYR A 38 16.71 -3.63 0.84
C TYR A 38 15.71 -3.29 -0.26
N TRP A 39 14.51 -3.88 -0.18
CA TRP A 39 13.42 -3.60 -1.09
C TRP A 39 12.96 -2.14 -0.98
N GLY A 40 12.75 -1.65 0.24
CA GLY A 40 12.37 -0.25 0.49
C GLY A 40 13.40 0.76 -0.03
N ALA A 41 14.69 0.49 0.19
CA ALA A 41 15.77 1.32 -0.36
C ALA A 41 15.75 1.32 -1.91
N ALA A 42 15.50 0.16 -2.53
CA ALA A 42 15.35 0.08 -3.98
C ALA A 42 14.12 0.84 -4.50
N MET A 43 12.98 0.80 -3.79
CA MET A 43 11.79 1.58 -4.14
C MET A 43 12.03 3.09 -4.02
N ILE A 44 12.72 3.53 -2.97
CA ILE A 44 13.16 4.92 -2.82
C ILE A 44 14.06 5.31 -4.00
N ALA A 45 15.12 4.56 -4.27
CA ALA A 45 16.02 4.83 -5.38
C ALA A 45 15.27 4.88 -6.72
N GLY A 46 14.39 3.91 -6.98
CA GLY A 46 13.53 3.89 -8.17
C GLY A 46 12.65 5.14 -8.28
N SER A 47 12.06 5.60 -7.17
CA SER A 47 11.24 6.81 -7.15
C SER A 47 12.01 8.11 -7.38
N VAL A 48 13.26 8.21 -6.91
CA VAL A 48 14.12 9.37 -7.18
C VAL A 48 14.57 9.40 -8.65
N LEU A 49 14.89 8.24 -9.22
CA LEU A 49 15.35 8.12 -10.59
C LEU A 49 14.22 8.27 -11.63
N TRP A 50 12.97 8.02 -11.24
CA TRP A 50 11.82 8.18 -12.11
C TRP A 50 11.27 9.60 -12.05
N SER A 51 11.54 10.41 -13.08
CA SER A 51 11.24 11.85 -13.13
C SER A 51 9.77 12.22 -12.91
N ASN A 52 8.85 11.29 -13.15
CA ASN A 52 7.42 11.53 -13.02
C ASN A 52 6.78 10.81 -11.81
N SER A 53 7.58 10.46 -10.79
CA SER A 53 7.03 9.89 -9.56
C SER A 53 6.30 10.95 -8.75
N TYR A 54 5.28 10.54 -8.01
CA TYR A 54 4.55 11.41 -7.07
C TYR A 54 5.08 11.25 -5.63
N THR A 55 6.13 10.45 -5.45
CA THR A 55 6.58 9.96 -4.15
C THR A 55 6.99 11.08 -3.19
N PHE A 56 7.68 12.11 -3.69
CA PHE A 56 8.23 13.19 -2.86
C PHE A 56 7.64 14.56 -3.18
N GLY A 57 6.55 14.60 -3.96
CA GLY A 57 5.83 15.84 -4.26
C GLY A 57 5.06 16.37 -3.05
N ALA A 58 5.00 17.69 -2.89
CA ALA A 58 4.08 18.31 -1.93
C ALA A 58 2.63 18.13 -2.43
N PRO A 59 1.68 17.80 -1.54
CA PRO A 59 0.31 17.52 -1.95
C PRO A 59 -0.36 18.80 -2.45
N GLN A 60 -0.89 18.74 -3.67
CA GLN A 60 -1.71 19.79 -4.26
C GLN A 60 -3.18 19.53 -3.96
N GLN A 61 -4.04 20.55 -4.09
CA GLN A 61 -5.49 20.41 -3.96
C GLN A 61 -5.96 19.70 -2.67
N VAL A 62 -5.23 19.85 -1.56
CA VAL A 62 -5.52 19.16 -0.28
C VAL A 62 -6.98 19.36 0.16
N MET A 63 -7.50 20.58 0.03
CA MET A 63 -8.88 20.90 0.42
C MET A 63 -9.93 20.08 -0.33
N ARG A 64 -9.65 19.66 -1.57
CA ARG A 64 -10.55 18.84 -2.38
C ARG A 64 -10.67 17.41 -1.85
N VAL A 65 -9.58 16.87 -1.31
CA VAL A 65 -9.52 15.49 -0.79
C VAL A 65 -9.68 15.41 0.72
N LEU A 66 -9.63 16.53 1.44
CA LEU A 66 -9.67 16.57 2.90
C LEU A 66 -10.91 15.88 3.50
N PRO A 67 -12.14 16.08 2.99
CA PRO A 67 -13.31 15.38 3.55
C PRO A 67 -13.18 13.87 3.42
N LEU A 68 -12.73 13.39 2.26
CA LEU A 68 -12.51 11.97 2.00
C LEU A 68 -11.40 11.41 2.92
N PHE A 69 -10.29 12.12 3.06
CA PHE A 69 -9.21 11.76 3.98
C PHE A 69 -9.71 11.57 5.42
N LEU A 70 -10.49 12.51 5.94
CA LEU A 70 -11.02 12.45 7.30
C LEU A 70 -12.00 11.29 7.49
N ILE A 71 -12.88 11.05 6.50
CA ILE A 71 -13.79 9.90 6.51
C ILE A 71 -13.01 8.59 6.55
N ILE A 72 -12.00 8.44 5.68
CA ILE A 72 -11.18 7.23 5.63
C ILE A 72 -10.40 7.05 6.93
N LEU A 73 -9.84 8.12 7.50
CA LEU A 73 -9.16 8.05 8.78
C LEU A 73 -10.09 7.47 9.86
N LEU A 74 -11.28 8.05 10.03
CA LEU A 74 -12.27 7.57 11.01
C LEU A 74 -12.71 6.13 10.74
N VAL A 75 -13.00 5.81 9.49
CA VAL A 75 -13.41 4.47 9.07
C VAL A 75 -12.28 3.47 9.36
N ASN A 76 -11.03 3.78 9.01
CA ASN A 76 -9.85 2.93 9.26
C ASN A 76 -9.67 2.63 10.75
N LEU A 77 -9.85 3.63 11.62
CA LEU A 77 -9.81 3.42 13.07
C LEU A 77 -10.85 2.40 13.53
N ILE A 78 -12.04 2.38 12.93
CA ILE A 78 -13.12 1.46 13.34
C ILE A 78 -12.97 0.08 12.70
N ILE A 79 -12.76 0.01 11.39
CA ILE A 79 -12.79 -1.26 10.63
C ILE A 79 -11.52 -2.09 10.87
N SER A 80 -10.41 -1.47 11.29
CA SER A 80 -9.16 -2.18 11.59
C SER A 80 -9.33 -3.26 12.69
N ARG A 81 -10.33 -3.12 13.56
CA ARG A 81 -10.70 -4.13 14.58
C ARG A 81 -11.06 -5.50 13.99
N SER A 82 -11.60 -5.53 12.77
CA SER A 82 -11.97 -6.76 12.06
C SER A 82 -10.96 -7.14 10.98
N SER A 83 -9.80 -6.48 10.93
CA SER A 83 -8.73 -6.81 9.99
C SER A 83 -8.12 -8.17 10.24
N GLY A 84 -8.04 -8.57 11.52
CA GLY A 84 -7.36 -9.75 12.08
C GLY A 84 -5.85 -9.83 11.80
N TYR A 85 -5.22 -8.71 11.51
CA TYR A 85 -3.76 -8.60 11.61
C TYR A 85 -3.33 -8.74 13.08
N ASN A 86 -2.29 -9.54 13.32
CA ASN A 86 -1.72 -9.73 14.65
C ASN A 86 -0.19 -9.96 14.58
N PRO A 87 0.61 -8.91 14.27
CA PRO A 87 2.05 -9.05 14.25
C PRO A 87 2.60 -9.32 15.66
N VAL A 88 3.42 -10.37 15.79
CA VAL A 88 3.99 -10.79 17.08
C VAL A 88 5.42 -10.26 17.24
N GLY A 89 5.70 -9.62 18.37
CA GLY A 89 7.01 -9.07 18.72
C GLY A 89 7.27 -7.67 18.15
N THR A 90 8.23 -6.96 18.76
CA THR A 90 8.53 -5.55 18.44
C THR A 90 8.98 -5.38 17.00
N TYR A 91 9.88 -6.24 16.50
CA TYR A 91 10.40 -6.16 15.13
C TYR A 91 9.27 -6.22 14.09
N ASN A 92 8.40 -7.23 14.18
CA ASN A 92 7.28 -7.38 13.25
C ASN A 92 6.25 -6.27 13.41
N THR A 93 6.01 -5.80 14.64
CA THR A 93 5.08 -4.69 14.89
C THR A 93 5.57 -3.42 14.21
N VAL A 94 6.83 -3.04 14.40
CA VAL A 94 7.41 -1.82 13.82
C VAL A 94 7.40 -1.90 12.30
N ASN A 95 7.80 -3.03 11.72
CA ASN A 95 7.78 -3.19 10.28
C ASN A 95 6.36 -3.17 9.71
N PHE A 96 5.40 -3.81 10.37
CA PHE A 96 4.00 -3.81 9.95
C PHE A 96 3.37 -2.41 10.03
N VAL A 97 3.64 -1.64 11.09
CA VAL A 97 3.00 -0.34 11.31
C VAL A 97 3.68 0.79 10.53
N LEU A 98 5.00 0.72 10.33
CA LEU A 98 5.77 1.82 9.74
C LEU A 98 6.39 1.43 8.39
N CYS A 99 7.28 0.43 8.37
CA CYS A 99 8.10 0.17 7.20
C CYS A 99 7.28 -0.31 6.00
N PHE A 100 6.36 -1.26 6.19
CA PHE A 100 5.48 -1.75 5.13
C PHE A 100 4.60 -0.60 4.60
N PRO A 101 3.84 0.14 5.43
CA PRO A 101 3.05 1.27 4.95
C PRO A 101 3.85 2.29 4.14
N VAL A 102 5.03 2.70 4.63
CA VAL A 102 5.85 3.68 3.92
C VAL A 102 6.32 3.14 2.57
N PHE A 103 6.94 1.95 2.55
CA PHE A 103 7.51 1.41 1.32
C PHE A 103 6.45 0.94 0.31
N GLU A 104 5.32 0.43 0.78
CA GLU A 104 4.19 0.06 -0.08
C GLU A 104 3.51 1.29 -0.68
N GLU A 105 3.36 2.40 0.06
CA GLU A 105 2.85 3.64 -0.53
C GLU A 105 3.82 4.22 -1.57
N ILE A 106 5.13 4.17 -1.31
CA ILE A 106 6.15 4.53 -2.32
C ILE A 106 6.02 3.66 -3.58
N ALA A 107 5.91 2.34 -3.42
CA ALA A 107 5.82 1.42 -4.54
C ALA A 107 4.51 1.58 -5.32
N PHE A 108 3.36 1.50 -4.65
CA PHE A 108 2.07 1.41 -5.33
C PHE A 108 1.51 2.77 -5.74
N ARG A 109 1.62 3.80 -4.87
CA ARG A 109 1.05 5.13 -5.14
C ARG A 109 2.09 6.09 -5.70
N GLY A 110 3.34 5.98 -5.22
CA GLY A 110 4.43 6.85 -5.65
C GLY A 110 5.03 6.49 -7.01
N LEU A 111 5.10 5.19 -7.35
CA LEU A 111 5.72 4.67 -8.57
C LEU A 111 4.71 4.05 -9.55
N ILE A 112 4.06 2.95 -9.16
CA ILE A 112 3.23 2.16 -10.07
C ILE A 112 2.03 2.97 -10.58
N LEU A 113 1.33 3.69 -9.70
CA LEU A 113 0.19 4.53 -10.07
C LEU A 113 0.55 5.58 -11.14
N PRO A 114 1.57 6.45 -10.95
CA PRO A 114 1.98 7.38 -12.00
C PRO A 114 2.39 6.68 -13.30
N ILE A 115 3.13 5.56 -13.24
CA ILE A 115 3.52 4.76 -14.42
C ILE A 115 2.29 4.35 -15.25
N LEU A 116 1.23 3.89 -14.59
CA LEU A 116 -0.01 3.49 -15.25
C LEU A 116 -0.84 4.70 -15.68
N ALA A 117 -0.94 5.73 -14.84
CA ALA A 117 -1.73 6.94 -15.08
C ALA A 117 -1.16 7.82 -16.21
N HIS A 118 0.11 7.68 -16.56
CA HIS A 118 0.67 8.33 -17.75
C HIS A 118 0.09 7.80 -19.07
N HIS A 119 -0.51 6.61 -19.08
CA HIS A 119 -1.14 6.08 -20.27
C HIS A 119 -2.56 6.65 -20.42
N PRO A 120 -2.93 7.27 -21.55
CA PRO A 120 -4.23 7.95 -21.72
C PRO A 120 -5.46 7.08 -21.38
N VAL A 121 -5.40 5.79 -21.75
CA VAL A 121 -6.49 4.82 -21.48
C VAL A 121 -6.69 4.55 -19.99
N LEU A 122 -5.64 4.62 -19.18
CA LEU A 122 -5.70 4.26 -17.75
C LEU A 122 -5.75 5.49 -16.84
N GLY A 123 -5.15 6.61 -17.25
CA GLY A 123 -5.00 7.80 -16.42
C GLY A 123 -6.21 8.70 -16.33
N GLN A 124 -7.13 8.62 -17.31
CA GLN A 124 -8.33 9.45 -17.31
C GLN A 124 -9.20 9.12 -16.10
N LEU A 125 -9.50 10.16 -15.31
CA LEU A 125 -10.49 10.07 -14.25
C LEU A 125 -11.86 10.05 -14.90
N HIS A 126 -12.59 8.95 -14.72
CA HIS A 126 -13.97 8.86 -15.13
C HIS A 126 -14.82 9.34 -13.96
N SER A 127 -15.55 10.45 -14.19
CA SER A 127 -16.41 11.00 -13.17
C SER A 127 -17.64 10.13 -12.99
N THR A 128 -17.84 9.65 -11.76
CA THR A 128 -19.14 9.12 -11.35
C THR A 128 -19.83 10.15 -10.47
N SER A 129 -21.12 9.98 -10.20
CA SER A 129 -21.87 10.86 -9.29
C SER A 129 -21.35 10.86 -7.85
N ILE A 130 -20.44 9.95 -7.49
CA ILE A 130 -19.97 9.74 -6.12
C ILE A 130 -18.45 9.92 -6.01
N ILE A 131 -17.67 9.33 -6.92
CA ILE A 131 -16.19 9.34 -6.90
C ILE A 131 -15.61 9.35 -8.32
N ASP A 132 -14.60 10.19 -8.56
CA ASP A 132 -13.80 10.14 -9.79
C ASP A 132 -12.76 9.00 -9.68
N VAL A 133 -12.78 8.00 -10.56
CA VAL A 133 -11.81 6.87 -10.53
C VAL A 133 -11.20 6.65 -11.90
N SER A 134 -9.91 6.33 -11.94
CA SER A 134 -9.17 6.00 -13.16
C SER A 134 -8.91 4.49 -13.27
N GLY A 135 -8.69 3.99 -14.49
CA GLY A 135 -8.28 2.60 -14.71
C GLY A 135 -6.94 2.27 -14.02
N ALA A 136 -6.05 3.25 -13.90
CA ALA A 136 -4.79 3.12 -13.17
C ALA A 136 -5.02 2.88 -11.66
N ILE A 137 -5.96 3.61 -11.03
CA ILE A 137 -6.33 3.37 -9.63
C ILE A 137 -6.87 1.95 -9.44
N LEU A 138 -7.79 1.49 -10.28
CA LEU A 138 -8.36 0.15 -10.15
C LEU A 138 -7.28 -0.94 -10.32
N LEU A 139 -6.42 -0.79 -11.32
CA LEU A 139 -5.35 -1.75 -11.58
C LEU A 139 -4.31 -1.77 -10.47
N THR A 140 -3.85 -0.62 -9.99
CA THR A 140 -2.92 -0.56 -8.84
C THR A 140 -3.52 -1.12 -7.57
N SER A 141 -4.81 -0.87 -7.32
CA SER A 141 -5.52 -1.40 -6.15
C SER A 141 -5.62 -2.92 -6.20
N LEU A 142 -5.91 -3.47 -7.38
CA LEU A 142 -5.94 -4.92 -7.61
C LEU A 142 -4.55 -5.53 -7.42
N LEU A 143 -3.51 -4.94 -8.00
CA LEU A 143 -2.14 -5.39 -7.85
C LEU A 143 -1.69 -5.35 -6.38
N PHE A 144 -2.03 -4.29 -5.65
CA PHE A 144 -1.74 -4.15 -4.22
C PHE A 144 -2.47 -5.20 -3.38
N ALA A 145 -3.72 -5.52 -3.72
CA ALA A 145 -4.44 -6.60 -3.07
C ALA A 145 -3.77 -7.94 -3.33
N VAL A 146 -3.51 -8.29 -4.59
CA VAL A 146 -2.92 -9.59 -4.94
C VAL A 146 -1.47 -9.73 -4.43
N SER A 147 -0.71 -8.65 -4.31
CA SER A 147 0.66 -8.68 -3.76
C SER A 147 0.71 -9.17 -2.31
N HIS A 148 -0.39 -9.10 -1.55
CA HIS A 148 -0.45 -9.68 -0.21
C HIS A 148 -0.21 -11.21 -0.21
N LEU A 149 -0.43 -11.89 -1.33
CA LEU A 149 -0.11 -13.32 -1.48
C LEU A 149 1.40 -13.61 -1.49
N GLN A 150 2.25 -12.57 -1.57
CA GLN A 150 3.68 -12.72 -1.36
C GLN A 150 4.05 -12.92 0.11
N TYR A 151 3.22 -12.38 1.02
CA TYR A 151 3.42 -12.46 2.47
C TYR A 151 2.58 -13.56 3.11
N TYR A 152 1.41 -13.85 2.54
CA TYR A 152 0.41 -14.76 3.12
C TYR A 152 0.01 -15.86 2.14
N LYS A 153 -0.18 -17.08 2.67
CA LYS A 153 -0.80 -18.17 1.91
C LYS A 153 -2.27 -17.88 1.66
N LEU A 154 -2.78 -18.25 0.49
CA LEU A 154 -4.18 -18.08 0.15
C LEU A 154 -5.09 -18.88 1.09
N ASN A 155 -5.87 -18.17 1.90
CA ASN A 155 -6.90 -18.70 2.79
C ASN A 155 -7.94 -17.61 3.11
N ARG A 156 -8.93 -17.93 3.94
CA ARG A 156 -10.00 -16.98 4.29
C ARG A 156 -9.48 -15.66 4.91
N GLU A 157 -8.46 -15.75 5.77
CA GLU A 157 -7.87 -14.58 6.43
C GLU A 157 -7.09 -13.71 5.42
N SER A 158 -6.29 -14.33 4.55
CA SER A 158 -5.56 -13.60 3.52
C SER A 158 -6.51 -12.94 2.51
N VAL A 159 -7.62 -13.59 2.14
CA VAL A 159 -8.66 -12.96 1.31
C VAL A 159 -9.24 -11.73 2.00
N ARG A 160 -9.47 -11.78 3.31
CA ARG A 160 -9.91 -10.60 4.08
C ARG A 160 -8.87 -9.48 4.01
N PHE A 161 -7.59 -9.78 4.19
CA PHE A 161 -6.50 -8.80 4.04
C PHE A 161 -6.51 -8.16 2.65
N MET A 162 -6.65 -8.98 1.60
CA MET A 162 -6.72 -8.52 0.20
C MET A 162 -7.92 -7.59 -0.03
N LEU A 163 -9.09 -7.86 0.58
CA LEU A 163 -10.26 -6.98 0.46
C LEU A 163 -10.05 -5.62 1.12
N PHE A 164 -9.42 -5.58 2.31
CA PHE A 164 -9.00 -4.33 2.94
C PHE A 164 -7.99 -3.57 2.08
N ALA A 165 -6.97 -4.27 1.57
CA ALA A 165 -5.93 -3.70 0.71
C ALA A 165 -6.50 -3.16 -0.60
N PHE A 166 -7.43 -3.88 -1.24
CA PHE A 166 -8.11 -3.42 -2.46
C PHE A 166 -8.93 -2.16 -2.20
N SER A 167 -9.71 -2.16 -1.12
CA SER A 167 -10.57 -1.03 -0.76
C SER A 167 -9.74 0.21 -0.43
N ALA A 168 -8.73 0.07 0.44
CA ALA A 168 -7.78 1.14 0.74
C ALA A 168 -6.99 1.56 -0.51
N GLY A 169 -6.66 0.60 -1.38
CA GLY A 169 -6.18 0.75 -2.75
C GLY A 169 -6.85 1.90 -3.48
N ILE A 170 -8.17 1.76 -3.65
CA ILE A 170 -8.98 2.67 -4.46
C ILE A 170 -8.93 4.08 -3.88
N PHE A 171 -9.18 4.21 -2.58
CA PHE A 171 -9.25 5.52 -1.93
C PHE A 171 -7.90 6.22 -1.82
N PHE A 172 -6.84 5.49 -1.47
CA PHE A 172 -5.49 6.05 -1.41
C PHE A 172 -5.00 6.41 -2.81
N GLY A 173 -5.29 5.58 -3.81
CA GLY A 173 -4.99 5.87 -5.21
C GLY A 173 -5.66 7.15 -5.69
N LEU A 174 -6.92 7.37 -5.32
CA LEU A 174 -7.62 8.62 -5.62
C LEU A 174 -6.96 9.83 -4.96
N ILE A 175 -6.69 9.77 -3.66
CA ILE A 175 -6.02 10.85 -2.94
C ILE A 175 -4.66 11.14 -3.59
N ALA A 176 -3.86 10.12 -3.86
CA ALA A 176 -2.54 10.27 -4.46
C ALA A 176 -2.61 10.84 -5.88
N GLN A 177 -3.55 10.39 -6.71
CA GLN A 177 -3.70 10.88 -8.09
C GLN A 177 -4.20 12.33 -8.13
N VAL A 178 -5.14 12.72 -7.27
CA VAL A 178 -5.65 14.10 -7.22
C VAL A 178 -4.63 15.08 -6.64
N THR A 179 -3.90 14.65 -5.61
CA THR A 179 -2.92 15.53 -4.94
C THR A 179 -1.52 15.49 -5.56
N GLY A 180 -1.22 14.49 -6.39
CA GLY A 180 0.12 14.26 -6.91
C GLY A 180 1.14 13.93 -5.81
N SER A 181 0.70 13.32 -4.71
CA SER A 181 1.54 13.07 -3.53
C SER A 181 1.07 11.88 -2.69
N ILE A 182 2.01 11.14 -2.10
CA ILE A 182 1.71 10.07 -1.12
C ILE A 182 1.69 10.57 0.33
N MET A 183 1.97 11.86 0.57
CA MET A 183 2.09 12.41 1.93
C MET A 183 0.83 12.22 2.77
N LEU A 184 -0.35 12.20 2.14
CA LEU A 184 -1.62 11.95 2.83
C LEU A 184 -1.95 10.46 2.94
N THR A 185 -1.46 9.61 2.04
CA THR A 185 -1.82 8.18 2.06
C THR A 185 -1.00 7.39 3.08
N ILE A 186 0.27 7.75 3.28
CA ILE A 186 1.14 7.16 4.32
C ILE A 186 0.50 7.21 5.72
N PRO A 187 0.09 8.37 6.27
CA PRO A 187 -0.49 8.43 7.61
C PRO A 187 -1.83 7.67 7.70
N LEU A 188 -2.64 7.61 6.63
CA LEU A 188 -3.86 6.78 6.63
C LEU A 188 -3.55 5.29 6.73
N HIS A 189 -2.51 4.83 6.03
CA HIS A 189 -2.06 3.44 6.07
C HIS A 189 -1.46 3.09 7.44
N ILE A 190 -0.57 3.95 7.96
CA ILE A 190 -0.02 3.81 9.31
C ILE A 190 -1.14 3.77 10.36
N ALA A 191 -2.15 4.65 10.25
CA ALA A 191 -3.28 4.68 11.17
C ALA A 191 -4.06 3.36 11.16
N PHE A 192 -4.37 2.79 9.99
CA PHE A 192 -5.04 1.51 9.89
C PHE A 192 -4.22 0.37 10.52
N ASN A 193 -2.95 0.24 10.16
CA ASN A 193 -2.08 -0.83 10.69
C ASN A 193 -1.84 -0.66 12.20
N GLY A 194 -1.62 0.58 12.67
CA GLY A 194 -1.47 0.91 14.08
C GLY A 194 -2.71 0.53 14.88
N SER A 195 -3.90 0.91 14.42
CA SER A 195 -5.16 0.54 15.08
C SER A 195 -5.41 -0.96 15.07
N ALA A 196 -5.08 -1.67 13.99
CA ALA A 196 -5.18 -3.12 13.93
C ALA A 196 -4.34 -3.79 15.04
N VAL A 197 -3.10 -3.33 15.23
CA VAL A 197 -2.22 -3.82 16.32
C VAL A 197 -2.81 -3.51 17.69
N LEU A 198 -3.34 -2.31 17.90
CA LEU A 198 -3.95 -1.93 19.18
C LEU A 198 -5.14 -2.85 19.52
N TYR A 199 -6.03 -3.12 18.57
CA TYR A 199 -7.18 -4.01 18.80
C TYR A 199 -6.77 -5.46 19.00
N ALA A 200 -5.76 -5.96 18.28
CA ALA A 200 -5.25 -7.31 18.47
C ALA A 200 -4.72 -7.50 19.91
N ARG A 201 -3.94 -6.53 20.41
CA ARG A 201 -3.40 -6.55 21.78
C ARG A 201 -4.49 -6.44 22.85
N ALA A 202 -5.45 -5.53 22.67
CA ALA A 202 -6.55 -5.35 23.60
C ALA A 202 -7.46 -6.60 23.67
N SER A 203 -7.63 -7.32 22.56
CA SER A 203 -8.40 -8.56 22.54
C SER A 203 -7.66 -9.69 23.26
N ALA A 204 -6.34 -9.80 23.05
CA ALA A 204 -5.50 -10.78 23.75
C ALA A 204 -5.48 -10.58 25.27
N SER A 205 -5.44 -9.33 25.77
CA SER A 205 -5.43 -9.07 27.21
C SER A 205 -6.75 -9.44 27.89
N LYS A 206 -7.89 -9.26 27.20
CA LYS A 206 -9.21 -9.65 27.72
C LYS A 206 -9.33 -11.17 27.89
N HIS A 207 -8.72 -11.95 27.01
CA HIS A 207 -8.72 -13.41 27.12
C HIS A 207 -7.83 -13.95 28.25
N LEU A 208 -6.83 -13.19 28.70
CA LEU A 208 -5.99 -13.57 29.84
C LEU A 208 -6.62 -13.24 31.21
N GLN A 209 -7.71 -12.45 31.22
CA GLN A 209 -8.42 -12.03 32.44
C GLN A 209 -9.74 -12.78 32.66
N ALA A 210 -10.15 -13.64 31.72
CA ALA A 210 -11.35 -14.45 31.78
C ALA A 210 -10.99 -15.91 32.10
#